data_AF-A0A7C5XMR6-F1
#
_entry.id   AF-A0A7C5XMR6-F1
#
_cell.length_a   1.000
_cell.length_b   1.000
_cell.length_c   1.000
_cell.angle_alpha   90.00
_cell.angle_beta   90.00
_cell.angle_gamma   90.00
#
_symmetry.space_group_name_H-M   'P 1'
#
loop_
_entity.id
_entity.type
_entity.pdbx_description
1 polymer ?
#
loop_
_entity_poly.entity_id
_entity_poly.type
_entity_poly.pdbx_seq_one_letter_code
_entity_poly.pdbx_strand_id
1 'polypeptide(L)'
;MSKVIITTSRRPTKTSRKFVKILSMIIPNSLKITRGKYTINSLLLQALDLNAEKIIIVRNKKGNPGYIDVYSVDIANFTLSKLCNIKICGYKLVEDYKHIPIN
;
A
#
# COMPACT_ATOMS: atom_id res chain seq x y z
N MET A 1 10.11 3.17 16.42
CA MET A 1 10.27 2.93 14.96
C MET A 1 8.90 3.13 14.32
N SER A 2 8.76 3.97 13.27
CA SER A 2 7.44 4.39 12.78
C SER A 2 6.67 3.25 12.10
N LYS A 3 5.43 2.98 12.51
CA LYS A 3 4.58 1.97 11.88
C LYS A 3 3.93 2.52 10.61
N VAL A 4 3.83 1.68 9.58
CA VAL A 4 3.26 2.03 8.27
C VAL A 4 2.10 1.11 7.95
N ILE A 5 0.94 1.67 7.63
CA ILE A 5 -0.17 0.87 7.09
C ILE A 5 -0.07 0.84 5.58
N ILE A 6 -0.23 -0.34 4.99
CA ILE A 6 -0.26 -0.51 3.54
C ILE A 6 -1.60 -1.12 3.13
N THR A 7 -2.26 -0.51 2.17
CA THR A 7 -3.50 -1.03 1.61
C THR A 7 -3.58 -0.75 0.10
N THR A 8 -4.67 -1.20 -0.51
CA THR A 8 -4.96 -0.98 -1.93
C THR A 8 -6.06 0.06 -2.11
N SER A 9 -6.36 0.44 -3.36
CA SER A 9 -7.66 1.00 -3.73
C SER A 9 -8.81 0.01 -3.46
N ARG A 10 -10.05 0.51 -3.41
CA ARG A 10 -11.25 -0.33 -3.29
C ARG A 10 -11.32 -1.31 -4.47
N ARG A 11 -11.86 -2.52 -4.21
CA ARG A 11 -11.98 -3.62 -5.20
C ARG A 11 -10.66 -3.86 -5.97
N PRO A 12 -9.56 -4.20 -5.27
CA PRO A 12 -8.26 -4.36 -5.92
C PRO A 12 -8.25 -5.56 -6.87
N THR A 13 -7.36 -5.55 -7.87
CA THR A 13 -7.11 -6.73 -8.71
C THR A 13 -6.26 -7.75 -7.96
N LYS A 14 -6.23 -9.00 -8.48
CA LYS A 14 -5.35 -10.05 -7.95
C LYS A 14 -3.89 -9.59 -7.93
N THR A 15 -3.47 -8.92 -8.99
CA THR A 15 -2.12 -8.42 -9.17
C THR A 15 -1.74 -7.35 -8.15
N SER A 16 -2.62 -6.39 -7.87
CA SER A 16 -2.36 -5.39 -6.83
C SER A 16 -2.36 -5.96 -5.42
N ARG A 17 -3.18 -6.99 -5.16
CA ARG A 17 -3.12 -7.72 -3.87
C ARG A 17 -1.79 -8.43 -3.67
N LYS A 18 -1.22 -9.03 -4.73
CA LYS A 18 0.11 -9.64 -4.72
C LYS A 18 1.20 -8.60 -4.50
N PHE A 19 1.17 -7.52 -5.28
CA PHE A 19 2.14 -6.43 -5.16
C PHE A 19 2.17 -5.86 -3.73
N VAL A 20 1.01 -5.54 -3.15
CA VAL A 20 0.93 -5.04 -1.77
C VAL A 20 1.40 -6.08 -0.74
N LYS A 21 1.15 -7.38 -0.95
CA LYS A 21 1.66 -8.44 -0.07
C LYS A 21 3.19 -8.43 -0.04
N ILE A 22 3.84 -8.37 -1.20
CA ILE A 22 5.31 -8.29 -1.28
C ILE A 22 5.80 -6.97 -0.70
N LEU A 23 5.14 -5.85 -1.01
CA LEU A 23 5.48 -4.54 -0.49
C LEU A 23 5.48 -4.51 1.06
N SER A 24 4.51 -5.16 1.70
CA SER A 24 4.46 -5.27 3.17
C SER A 24 5.52 -6.19 3.77
N MET A 25 6.14 -7.06 2.97
CA MET A 25 7.24 -7.90 3.44
C MET A 25 8.58 -7.17 3.37
N ILE A 26 8.72 -6.17 2.49
CA ILE A 26 9.98 -5.43 2.28
C ILE A 26 10.05 -4.12 3.06
N ILE A 27 8.92 -3.48 3.36
CA ILE A 27 8.90 -2.23 4.14
C ILE A 27 8.94 -2.57 5.63
N PRO A 28 9.95 -2.08 6.39
CA PRO A 28 10.04 -2.31 7.82
C PRO A 28 8.83 -1.75 8.59
N ASN A 29 8.43 -2.44 9.65
CA ASN A 29 7.29 -2.06 10.51
C ASN A 29 6.01 -1.76 9.74
N SER A 30 5.80 -2.44 8.61
CA SER A 30 4.60 -2.27 7.83
C SER A 30 3.56 -3.34 8.12
N LEU A 31 2.30 -2.92 8.11
CA LEU A 31 1.15 -3.81 8.26
C LEU A 31 0.24 -3.66 7.06
N LYS A 32 0.03 -4.77 6.35
CA LYS A 32 -0.98 -4.82 5.30
C LYS A 32 -2.37 -4.92 5.93
N ILE A 33 -3.25 -3.99 5.57
CA ILE A 33 -4.67 -4.06 5.94
C ILE A 33 -5.56 -4.26 4.70
N THR A 34 -6.64 -5.02 4.87
CA THR A 34 -7.64 -5.20 3.82
C THR A 34 -8.41 -3.90 3.60
N ARG A 35 -8.46 -3.41 2.36
CA ARG A 35 -9.13 -2.14 2.03
C ARG A 35 -10.64 -2.15 2.31
N GLY A 36 -11.34 -3.23 1.95
CA GLY A 36 -12.79 -3.35 2.13
C GLY A 36 -13.57 -2.12 1.62
N LYS A 37 -14.48 -1.62 2.46
CA LYS A 37 -15.27 -0.40 2.22
C LYS A 37 -14.64 0.87 2.81
N TYR A 38 -13.47 0.78 3.47
CA TYR A 38 -12.87 1.90 4.18
C TYR A 38 -12.72 3.14 3.28
N THR A 39 -13.23 4.26 3.79
CA THR A 39 -12.97 5.60 3.26
C THR A 39 -11.56 6.03 3.66
N ILE A 40 -11.08 7.17 3.17
CA ILE A 40 -9.80 7.73 3.63
C ILE A 40 -9.86 8.04 5.13
N ASN A 41 -10.97 8.60 5.63
CA ASN A 41 -11.13 8.88 7.06
C ASN A 41 -11.17 7.60 7.91
N SER A 42 -11.80 6.52 7.43
CA SER A 42 -11.74 5.24 8.16
C SER A 42 -10.34 4.65 8.18
N LEU A 43 -9.54 4.87 7.13
CA LEU A 43 -8.13 4.46 7.11
C LEU A 43 -7.29 5.29 8.09
N LEU A 44 -7.58 6.59 8.23
CA LEU A 44 -6.99 7.44 9.27
C LEU A 44 -7.29 6.89 10.66
N LEU A 45 -8.55 6.60 10.97
CA LEU A 45 -8.93 6.05 12.28
C LEU A 45 -8.18 4.74 12.58
N GLN A 46 -8.12 3.83 11.61
CA GLN A 46 -7.31 2.62 11.72
C GLN A 46 -5.82 2.89 11.94
N ALA A 47 -5.27 3.93 11.30
CA ALA A 47 -3.88 4.32 11.52
C ALA A 47 -3.65 4.84 12.94
N LEU A 48 -4.57 5.65 13.46
CA LEU A 48 -4.51 6.15 14.83
C LEU A 48 -4.62 5.00 15.85
N ASP A 49 -5.59 4.10 15.67
CA ASP A 49 -5.78 2.92 16.53
C ASP A 49 -4.52 2.04 16.60
N LEU A 50 -3.80 1.97 15.48
CA LEU A 50 -2.57 1.17 15.36
C LEU A 50 -1.29 1.95 15.68
N ASN A 51 -1.38 3.24 16.03
CA ASN A 51 -0.24 4.16 16.15
C ASN A 51 0.69 4.12 14.92
N ALA A 52 0.09 4.16 13.73
CA ALA A 52 0.79 4.23 12.46
C ALA A 52 0.92 5.69 12.00
N GLU A 53 2.15 6.09 11.69
CA GLU A 53 2.47 7.45 11.26
C GLU A 53 2.25 7.66 9.75
N LYS A 54 2.11 6.56 8.99
CA LYS A 54 2.01 6.63 7.52
C LYS A 54 0.98 5.65 6.99
N ILE A 55 0.28 6.07 5.94
CA ILE A 55 -0.62 5.22 5.16
C ILE A 55 -0.13 5.19 3.71
N ILE A 56 0.08 4.00 3.18
CA ILE A 56 0.40 3.74 1.78
C ILE A 56 -0.83 3.14 1.11
N ILE A 57 -1.27 3.75 0.01
CA ILE A 57 -2.38 3.26 -0.80
C ILE A 57 -1.90 2.96 -2.22
N VAL A 58 -1.93 1.69 -2.59
CA VAL A 58 -1.62 1.26 -3.97
C VAL A 58 -2.88 1.31 -4.83
N ARG A 59 -2.86 2.14 -5.88
CA ARG A 59 -3.95 2.26 -6.86
C ARG A 59 -3.69 1.42 -8.10
N ASN A 60 -4.79 0.93 -8.69
CA ASN A 60 -4.74 0.18 -9.93
C ASN A 60 -4.74 1.12 -11.15
N LYS A 61 -4.08 0.68 -12.22
CA LYS A 61 -4.17 1.22 -13.58
C LYS A 61 -4.26 0.03 -14.54
N LYS A 62 -5.35 -0.05 -15.31
CA LYS A 62 -5.58 -1.12 -16.31
C LYS A 62 -5.28 -2.53 -15.76
N GLY A 63 -5.77 -2.83 -14.56
CA GLY A 63 -5.61 -4.14 -13.92
C GLY A 63 -4.32 -4.36 -13.10
N ASN A 64 -3.33 -3.47 -13.23
CA ASN A 64 -2.02 -3.58 -12.56
C ASN A 64 -1.83 -2.48 -11.49
N PRO A 65 -0.94 -2.65 -10.51
CA PRO A 65 -0.40 -1.54 -9.72
C PRO A 65 0.10 -0.42 -10.64
N GLY A 66 -0.46 0.77 -10.51
CA GLY A 66 -0.08 1.91 -11.34
C GLY A 66 0.49 3.09 -10.55
N TYR A 67 0.10 3.21 -9.28
CA TYR A 67 0.50 4.32 -8.44
C TYR A 67 0.55 3.91 -6.97
N ILE A 68 1.41 4.57 -6.22
CA ILE A 68 1.51 4.50 -4.76
C ILE A 68 1.28 5.91 -4.23
N ASP A 69 0.22 6.10 -3.45
CA ASP A 69 0.02 7.32 -2.67
C ASP A 69 0.57 7.10 -1.26
N VAL A 70 1.40 8.02 -0.80
CA VAL A 70 1.94 8.01 0.57
C VAL A 70 1.35 9.19 1.32
N TYR A 71 0.79 8.91 2.49
CA TYR A 71 0.22 9.89 3.38
C TYR A 71 0.94 9.87 4.73
N SER A 72 1.14 11.04 5.32
CA SER A 72 1.48 11.19 6.73
C SER A 72 0.20 11.26 7.54
N VAL A 73 0.21 10.61 8.69
CA VAL A 73 -0.84 10.68 9.70
C VAL A 73 -0.38 11.66 10.76
N ASP A 74 -1.13 12.74 10.92
CA ASP A 74 -0.97 13.64 12.05
C ASP A 74 -1.85 13.14 13.19
N ILE A 75 -1.20 12.55 14.20
CA ILE A 75 -1.88 11.94 15.36
C ILE A 75 -2.50 13.02 16.26
N ALA A 76 -1.86 14.18 16.40
CA ALA A 76 -2.33 15.25 17.27
C ALA A 76 -3.57 15.95 16.68
N ASN A 77 -3.55 16.18 15.37
CA ASN A 77 -4.62 16.91 14.70
C ASN A 77 -5.67 16.00 14.04
N PHE A 78 -5.48 14.67 14.09
CA PHE A 78 -6.37 13.69 13.45
C PHE A 78 -6.55 13.99 11.95
N THR A 79 -5.44 14.23 11.25
CA THR A 79 -5.48 14.55 9.81
C THR A 79 -4.55 13.67 8.98
N LEU A 80 -4.84 13.63 7.68
CA LEU A 80 -3.99 12.99 6.66
C LEU A 80 -3.46 14.05 5.72
N SER A 81 -2.13 14.10 5.56
CA SER A 81 -1.49 14.91 4.53
C SER A 81 -0.85 14.01 3.48
N LYS A 82 -1.09 14.29 2.20
CA LYS A 82 -0.48 13.53 1.11
C LYS A 82 0.98 13.98 0.95
N LEU A 83 1.92 13.09 1.22
CA LEU A 83 3.35 13.37 1.07
C LEU A 83 3.79 13.31 -0.38
N CYS A 84 3.42 12.22 -1.06
CA CYS A 84 3.79 12.05 -2.46
C CYS A 84 2.86 11.08 -3.19
N ASN A 85 2.97 11.12 -4.52
CA ASN A 85 2.44 10.09 -5.42
C ASN A 85 3.59 9.55 -6.27
N ILE A 86 3.80 8.24 -6.21
CA ILE A 86 4.81 7.55 -7.01
C ILE A 86 4.09 6.81 -8.13
N LYS A 87 4.46 7.09 -9.38
CA LYS A 87 3.96 6.37 -10.55
C LYS A 87 4.76 5.08 -10.71
N ILE A 88 4.05 3.96 -10.86
CA ILE A 88 4.64 2.67 -11.22
C ILE A 88 4.56 2.55 -12.74
N CYS A 89 5.72 2.61 -13.40
CA CYS A 89 5.82 2.41 -14.85
C CYS A 89 5.99 0.92 -15.22
N GLY A 90 6.53 0.13 -14.30
CA GLY A 90 6.69 -1.31 -14.42
C GLY A 90 7.12 -1.91 -13.08
N TYR A 91 6.84 -3.19 -12.90
CA TYR A 91 7.34 -4.00 -11.79
C TYR A 91 7.33 -5.47 -12.22
N LYS A 92 8.11 -6.29 -11.53
CA LYS A 92 8.07 -7.75 -11.68
C LYS A 92 8.21 -8.37 -10.31
N LEU A 93 7.41 -9.38 -10.01
CA LEU A 93 7.48 -10.08 -8.73
C LEU A 93 8.33 -11.34 -8.90
N VAL A 94 8.97 -11.81 -7.82
CA VAL A 94 9.80 -13.03 -7.83
C VAL A 94 9.02 -14.24 -8.38
N GLU A 95 7.72 -14.34 -8.06
CA GLU A 95 6.83 -15.39 -8.59
C GLU A 95 6.74 -15.39 -10.13
N ASP A 96 6.96 -14.25 -10.78
CA ASP A 96 6.90 -14.09 -12.23
C ASP A 96 8.23 -14.52 -12.92
N TYR A 97 9.28 -14.86 -12.15
CA TYR A 97 10.57 -15.35 -12.66
C TYR A 97 10.61 -16.88 -12.88
N LYS A 98 9.56 -17.63 -12.49
CA LYS A 98 9.52 -19.11 -12.55
C LYS A 98 9.58 -19.72 -13.96
N HIS A 99 9.65 -18.91 -15.02
CA HIS A 99 9.72 -19.34 -16.42
C HIS A 99 11.03 -18.93 -17.12
N ILE A 100 12.07 -18.53 -16.38
CA ILE A 100 13.39 -18.32 -17.00
C ILE A 100 14.02 -19.71 -17.16
N PRO A 101 14.23 -20.21 -18.39
CA PRO A 101 15.01 -21.43 -18.57
C PRO A 101 16.40 -21.17 -17.98
N ILE A 102 16.76 -21.97 -16.98
CA ILE A 102 18.13 -22.01 -16.49
C ILE A 102 18.88 -22.79 -17.55
N ASN A 103 19.61 -22.07 -18.41
CA ASN A 103 20.65 -22.67 -19.26
C ASN A 103 21.82 -23.10 -18.38
#